data_AF-A0A1H2RCB9-F1
#
_entry.id   AF-A0A1H2RCB9-F1
#
_cell.length_a   1.000
_cell.length_b   1.000
_cell.length_c   1.000
_cell.angle_alpha   90.00
_cell.angle_beta   90.00
_cell.angle_gamma   90.00
#
_symmetry.space_group_name_H-M   'P 1'
#
loop_
_entity.id
_entity.type
_entity.pdbx_description
1 polymer ?
#
loop_
_entity_poly.entity_id
_entity_poly.type
_entity_poly.pdbx_seq_one_letter_code
_entity_poly.pdbx_strand_id
1 'polypeptide(L)' 'MTQIFRQNHGLPNKVIPVAVDPGGNYFCFDFRISETHPSIVFFDHEIDALDKSNLTYVRPNITELLKDLRYLED' A
#
# COMPACT_ATOMS: atom_id res chain seq x y z
N MET A 1 12.46 -5.43 0.74
CA MET A 1 12.24 -4.25 -0.14
C MET A 1 13.54 -3.46 -0.23
N THR A 2 14.14 -3.31 -1.40
CA THR A 2 15.40 -2.55 -1.56
C THR A 2 15.13 -1.14 -2.06
N GLN A 3 16.07 -0.21 -1.84
CA GLN A 3 15.98 1.16 -2.37
C GLN A 3 15.85 1.19 -3.90
N ILE A 4 16.47 0.22 -4.58
CA ILE A 4 16.44 0.04 -6.03
C ILE A 4 15.01 -0.28 -6.50
N PHE A 5 14.30 -1.18 -5.82
CA PHE A 5 12.90 -1.49 -6.18
C PHE A 5 12.02 -0.24 -6.13
N ARG A 6 12.15 0.58 -5.09
CA ARG A 6 11.36 1.81 -4.92
C ARG A 6 11.57 2.78 -6.08
N GLN A 7 12.81 2.91 -6.54
CA GLN A 7 13.17 3.79 -7.66
C GLN A 7 12.64 3.24 -8.98
N ASN A 8 12.77 1.93 -9.22
CA ASN A 8 12.36 1.31 -10.48
C ASN A 8 10.84 1.27 -10.67
N HIS A 9 10.08 1.13 -9.58
CA HIS A 9 8.63 0.98 -9.63
C HIS A 9 7.86 2.23 -9.15
N GLY A 10 8.56 3.31 -8.77
CA GLY A 10 7.92 4.55 -8.36
C GLY A 10 7.25 4.53 -6.98
N LEU A 11 7.62 3.58 -6.10
CA LEU A 11 7.05 3.51 -4.76
C LEU A 11 7.55 4.69 -3.89
N PRO A 12 6.67 5.57 -3.37
CA PRO A 12 7.10 6.77 -2.65
C PRO A 12 7.79 6.48 -1.33
N ASN A 13 8.75 7.33 -0.94
CA ASN A 13 9.63 7.13 0.24
C ASN A 13 8.92 6.91 1.59
N LYS A 14 7.69 7.39 1.78
CA LYS A 14 6.89 7.19 3.01
C LYS A 14 5.77 6.17 2.88
N VAL A 15 5.76 5.40 1.79
CA VAL A 15 4.84 4.27 1.58
C VAL A 15 5.62 2.98 1.83
N ILE A 16 5.20 2.22 2.84
CA ILE A 16 5.93 1.06 3.37
C ILE A 16 5.11 -0.21 3.11
N PRO A 17 5.59 -1.14 2.26
CA PRO A 17 4.90 -2.39 2.00
C PRO A 17 4.84 -3.28 3.24
N VAL A 18 3.68 -3.89 3.47
CA VAL A 18 3.42 -4.77 4.63
C VAL A 18 2.87 -6.14 4.25
N ALA A 19 2.28 -6.27 3.07
CA ALA A 19 1.89 -7.54 2.48
C ALA A 19 2.08 -7.49 0.96
N VAL A 20 2.28 -8.66 0.36
CA VAL A 20 2.49 -8.82 -1.08
C VAL A 20 1.59 -9.94 -1.58
N ASP A 21 0.99 -9.75 -2.75
CA ASP A 21 0.26 -10.82 -3.44
C ASP A 21 1.20 -11.62 -4.38
N PRO A 22 0.77 -12.78 -4.92
CA PRO A 22 1.59 -13.55 -5.86
C PRO A 22 1.93 -12.81 -7.16
N GLY A 23 1.16 -11.78 -7.52
CA GLY A 23 1.41 -10.93 -8.68
C GLY A 23 2.49 -9.88 -8.43
N GLY A 24 2.93 -9.68 -7.18
CA GLY A 24 3.92 -8.65 -6.84
C GLY A 24 3.31 -7.28 -6.55
N ASN A 25 1.99 -7.19 -6.33
CA ASN A 25 1.35 -5.98 -5.82
C ASN A 25 1.41 -5.94 -4.29
N TYR A 26 1.32 -4.74 -3.73
CA TYR A 26 1.58 -4.54 -2.30
C TYR A 26 0.46 -3.80 -1.59
N PHE A 27 0.03 -4.33 -0.45
CA PHE A 27 -0.60 -3.49 0.56
C PHE A 27 0.49 -2.74 1.32
N CYS A 28 0.28 -1.44 1.51
CA CYS A 28 1.25 -0.56 2.12
C CYS A 28 0.62 0.31 3.22
N PHE A 29 1.42 0.63 4.24
CA PHE A 29 1.17 1.77 5.11
C PHE A 29 1.61 3.06 4.42
N ASP A 30 0.74 4.04 4.35
CA ASP A 30 1.02 5.36 3.79
C ASP A 30 1.20 6.41 4.89
N PHE A 31 2.46 6.76 5.13
CA PHE A 31 2.87 7.78 6.11
C PHE A 31 3.05 9.18 5.49
N ARG A 32 2.63 9.41 4.23
CA ARG A 32 2.82 10.71 3.57
C ARG A 32 2.03 11.84 4.25
N ILE A 33 0.88 11.52 4.86
CA ILE A 33 0.01 12.48 5.55
C ILE A 33 0.20 12.46 7.07
N SER A 34 0.39 11.28 7.67
CA SER A 34 0.52 11.13 9.12
C SER A 34 1.59 10.09 9.46
N GLU A 35 2.53 10.47 10.34
CA GLU A 35 3.62 9.58 10.77
C GLU A 35 3.18 8.58 11.86
N THR A 36 2.05 8.83 12.51
CA THR A 36 1.55 8.01 13.64
C THR A 36 0.26 7.26 13.33
N HIS A 37 -0.50 7.71 12.32
CA HIS A 37 -1.77 7.12 11.91
C HIS A 37 -1.77 6.89 10.39
N PRO A 38 -1.01 5.91 9.89
CA PRO A 38 -0.93 5.65 8.46
C PRO A 38 -2.25 5.07 7.94
N SER A 39 -2.64 5.51 6.74
CA SER A 39 -3.69 4.83 5.98
C SER A 39 -3.14 3.56 5.31
N ILE A 40 -4.04 2.71 4.87
CA ILE A 40 -3.73 1.55 4.03
C ILE A 40 -3.99 1.92 2.57
N VAL A 41 -2.99 1.70 1.73
CA VAL A 41 -3.08 1.84 0.27
C VAL A 41 -2.66 0.54 -0.42
N PHE A 42 -3.19 0.32 -1.61
CA PHE A 42 -2.77 -0.74 -2.51
C PHE A 42 -1.87 -0.13 -3.58
N PHE A 43 -0.68 -0.69 -3.73
CA PHE A 43 0.29 -0.33 -4.74
C PHE A 43 0.28 -1.39 -5.85
N ASP A 44 -0.22 -1.00 -7.00
CA ASP A 44 -0.17 -1.78 -8.23
C ASP A 44 1.19 -1.53 -8.90
N HIS A 45 2.03 -2.57 -8.92
CA HIS A 45 3.40 -2.44 -9.40
C HIS A 45 3.50 -2.48 -10.94
N GLU A 46 2.40 -2.85 -11.62
CA GLU A 46 2.33 -2.94 -13.09
C GLU A 46 1.93 -1.60 -13.72
N ILE A 47 1.27 -0.71 -12.96
CA ILE A 47 0.97 0.65 -13.40
C ILE A 47 2.25 1.49 -13.44
N ASP A 48 2.40 2.28 -14.51
CA ASP A 48 3.55 3.15 -14.73
C ASP A 48 3.81 4.07 -13.51
N ALA A 49 5.07 4.18 -13.11
CA ALA A 49 5.50 5.01 -11.98
C ALA A 49 5.09 6.49 -12.09
N LEU A 50 4.89 7.00 -13.30
CA LEU A 50 4.44 8.37 -13.56
C LEU A 50 2.92 8.53 -13.43
N ASP A 51 2.16 7.44 -13.43
CA ASP A 51 0.72 7.45 -13.21
C ASP A 51 0.41 7.37 -11.70
N LYS A 52 -0.29 8.39 -11.21
CA LYS A 52 -0.70 8.50 -9.80
C LYS A 52 -1.77 7.47 -9.42
N SER A 53 -2.37 6.78 -10.39
CA SER A 53 -3.34 5.72 -10.16
C SER A 53 -2.70 4.43 -9.62
N ASN A 54 -1.36 4.32 -9.63
CA ASN A 54 -0.64 3.17 -9.06
C ASN A 54 -0.80 3.00 -7.55
N LEU A 55 -1.31 4.02 -6.85
CA LEU A 55 -1.62 3.98 -5.43
C LEU A 55 -3.11 4.23 -5.20
N THR A 56 -3.81 3.18 -4.80
CA THR A 56 -5.24 3.23 -4.50
C THR A 56 -5.47 3.22 -2.99
N TYR A 57 -6.30 4.13 -2.48
CA TYR A 57 -6.70 4.12 -1.07
C TYR A 57 -7.56 2.89 -0.76
N VAL A 58 -7.25 2.21 0.34
CA VAL A 58 -7.99 1.03 0.82
C VAL A 58 -8.78 1.39 2.07
N ARG A 59 -8.09 1.74 3.16
CA ARG A 59 -8.71 1.98 4.48
C ARG A 59 -7.95 3.00 5.31
N PRO A 60 -8.58 3.62 6.33
CA PRO A 60 -7.95 4.70 7.08
C PRO A 60 -6.89 4.21 8.07
N ASN A 61 -6.94 2.93 8.46
CA ASN A 61 -5.93 2.27 9.29
C ASN A 61 -6.09 0.74 9.19
N ILE A 62 -5.14 0.00 9.77
CA ILE A 62 -5.14 -1.46 9.75
C ILE A 62 -6.33 -2.08 10.50
N THR A 63 -6.80 -1.43 11.57
CA THR A 63 -7.94 -1.93 12.36
C THR A 63 -9.21 -1.97 11.52
N GLU A 64 -9.50 -0.92 10.75
CA GLU A 64 -10.66 -0.89 9.85
C GLU A 64 -10.53 -1.92 8.73
N LEU A 65 -9.32 -2.14 8.18
CA LEU A 65 -9.12 -3.23 7.21
C LEU A 65 -9.40 -4.60 7.83
N LEU A 66 -8.90 -4.86 9.04
CA LEU A 66 -9.09 -6.14 9.72
C LEU A 66 -10.56 -6.38 10.10
N LYS A 67 -11.33 -5.33 10.40
CA LYS A 67 -12.77 -5.45 10.61
C LYS A 67 -13.45 -5.96 9.34
N ASP A 68 -13.16 -5.37 8.19
CA ASP A 68 -13.73 -5.81 6.91
C ASP A 68 -13.40 -7.27 6.60
N LEU A 69 -12.15 -7.71 6.85
CA LEU A 69 -11.76 -9.10 6.64
C LEU A 69 -12.48 -10.07 7.58
N ARG A 70 -12.69 -9.70 8.85
CA ARG A 70 -13.45 -10.52 9.81
C ARG A 70 -14.91 -10.67 9.40
N TYR A 71 -15.52 -9.62 8.86
CA TYR A 71 -16.90 -9.69 8.35
C TYR A 71 -17.05 -10.63 7.15
N LEU A 72 -15.97 -11.07 6.50
CA LEU A 72 -16.00 -12.06 5.42
C LEU A 72 -15.88 -13.51 5.94
N GLU A 73 -15.56 -13.71 7.22
CA GLU A 73 -15.44 -15.02 7.86
C GLU A 73 -16.76 -15.50 8.49
N ASP A 74 -17.74 -14.59 8.67
CA ASP A 74 -19.10 -14.85 9.18
C ASP A 74 -20.13 -14.98 8.05
#